data_AF-A0A2P7BFX6-F1
#
_entry.id   AF-A0A2P7BFX6-F1
#
_cell.length_a   1.000
_cell.length_b   1.000
_cell.length_c   1.000
_cell.angle_alpha   90.00
_cell.angle_beta   90.00
_cell.angle_gamma   90.00
#
_symmetry.space_group_name_H-M   'P 1'
#
loop_
_entity.id
_entity.type
_entity.pdbx_description
1 polymer ?
#
loop_
_entity_poly.entity_id
_entity_poly.type
_entity_poly.pdbx_seq_one_letter_code
_entity_poly.pdbx_strand_id
1 'polypeptide(L)'
;MTSATSKTDSEAYELASRTADAQRAKLHEWQRNQISDVDMQTGETWFVWGFFSAMTDDIERRKRLLMTYLNRKYPDGGNKQQRVDEIVKTAQEENRLFDAIVAAGHQAYREGGDGHLASIATIFLNVIRNH
;
A
#
# COMPACT_ATOMS: atom_id res chain seq x y z
N MET A 1 -20.84 -14.92 -19.67
CA MET A 1 -20.03 -14.76 -18.44
C MET A 1 -18.59 -14.95 -18.82
N THR A 2 -17.83 -13.86 -18.99
CA THR A 2 -16.38 -13.94 -19.25
C THR A 2 -15.70 -14.26 -17.94
N SER A 3 -15.10 -15.45 -17.83
CA SER A 3 -14.17 -15.78 -16.75
C SER A 3 -13.06 -14.74 -16.76
N ALA A 4 -13.16 -13.73 -15.89
CA ALA A 4 -12.06 -12.85 -15.61
C ALA A 4 -10.97 -13.74 -15.01
N THR A 5 -9.94 -14.02 -15.79
CA THR A 5 -8.73 -14.66 -15.29
C THR A 5 -8.23 -13.80 -14.13
N SER A 6 -8.43 -14.32 -12.91
CA SER A 6 -7.82 -13.77 -11.71
C SER A 6 -6.33 -13.59 -12.01
N LYS A 7 -5.81 -12.36 -11.86
CA LYS A 7 -4.38 -12.10 -11.98
C LYS A 7 -3.61 -13.10 -11.14
N THR A 8 -2.51 -13.61 -11.67
CA THR A 8 -1.57 -14.41 -10.89
C THR A 8 -0.93 -13.55 -9.79
N ASP A 9 -0.35 -14.19 -8.78
CA ASP A 9 0.28 -13.44 -7.68
C ASP A 9 1.49 -12.62 -8.16
N SER A 10 2.20 -13.09 -9.19
CA SER A 10 3.27 -12.32 -9.84
C SER A 10 2.74 -11.08 -10.56
N GLU A 11 1.66 -11.19 -11.33
CA GLU A 11 1.04 -10.04 -12.01
C GLU A 11 0.46 -9.04 -11.00
N ALA A 12 -0.12 -9.55 -9.91
CA ALA A 12 -0.61 -8.74 -8.80
C ALA A 12 0.52 -7.92 -8.17
N TYR A 13 1.66 -8.56 -7.87
CA TYR A 13 2.86 -7.89 -7.39
C TYR A 13 3.36 -6.81 -8.36
N GLU A 14 3.56 -7.16 -9.63
CA GLU A 14 4.11 -6.22 -10.63
C GLU A 14 3.21 -5.00 -10.83
N LEU A 15 1.89 -5.21 -10.77
CA LEU A 15 0.94 -4.12 -10.88
C LEU A 15 0.93 -3.23 -9.63
N ALA A 16 0.91 -3.83 -8.44
CA ALA A 16 0.95 -3.08 -7.19
C ALA A 16 2.25 -2.28 -7.03
N SER A 17 3.42 -2.87 -7.36
CA SER A 17 4.72 -2.18 -7.30
C SER A 17 4.76 -1.02 -8.25
N ARG A 18 4.45 -1.22 -9.54
CA ARG A 18 4.46 -0.14 -10.52
C ARG A 18 3.50 0.98 -10.13
N THR A 19 2.33 0.64 -9.59
CA THR A 19 1.37 1.64 -9.13
C THR A 19 1.91 2.42 -7.94
N ALA A 20 2.45 1.75 -6.91
CA ALA A 20 3.04 2.38 -5.74
C ALA A 20 4.24 3.27 -6.12
N ASP A 21 5.10 2.82 -7.03
CA ASP A 21 6.23 3.60 -7.55
C ASP A 21 5.75 4.85 -8.30
N ALA A 22 4.73 4.72 -9.16
CA ALA A 22 4.10 5.85 -9.83
C ALA A 22 3.47 6.82 -8.83
N GLN A 23 2.85 6.32 -7.75
CA GLN A 23 2.32 7.18 -6.69
C GLN A 23 3.45 7.93 -5.99
N ARG A 24 4.52 7.25 -5.60
CA ARG A 24 5.68 7.85 -4.93
C ARG A 24 6.38 8.90 -5.79
N ALA A 25 6.49 8.67 -7.10
CA ALA A 25 7.12 9.59 -8.04
C ALA A 25 6.36 10.92 -8.17
N LYS A 26 5.03 10.90 -8.01
CA LYS A 26 4.17 12.08 -8.12
C LYS A 26 4.18 12.94 -6.83
N LEU A 27 4.83 12.52 -5.75
CA LEU A 27 5.10 13.38 -4.58
C LEU A 27 6.04 14.53 -4.96
N HIS A 28 5.82 15.73 -4.44
CA HIS A 28 6.80 16.81 -4.63
C HIS A 28 8.07 16.54 -3.82
N GLU A 29 9.21 17.03 -4.31
CA GLU A 29 10.52 16.85 -3.66
C GLU A 29 10.52 17.33 -2.21
N TRP A 30 9.92 18.50 -1.94
CA TRP A 30 9.81 19.03 -0.58
C TRP A 30 8.99 18.14 0.36
N GLN A 31 8.01 17.39 -0.15
CA GLN A 31 7.22 16.44 0.64
C GLN A 31 8.02 15.18 0.93
N ARG A 32 8.74 14.66 -0.08
CA ARG A 32 9.62 13.50 0.10
C ARG A 32 10.71 13.77 1.13
N ASN A 33 11.25 14.99 1.16
CA ASN A 33 12.31 15.37 2.10
C ASN A 33 11.81 15.54 3.55
N GLN A 34 10.49 15.59 3.78
CA GLN A 34 9.89 15.68 5.11
C GLN A 34 9.47 14.31 5.68
N ILE A 35 9.36 13.28 4.85
CA ILE A 35 8.89 11.96 5.26
C ILE A 35 10.12 11.07 5.45
N SER A 36 10.25 10.45 6.62
CA SER A 36 11.34 9.50 6.86
C SER A 36 11.19 8.27 5.95
N ASP A 37 12.30 7.58 5.64
CA ASP A 37 12.23 6.35 4.84
C ASP A 37 11.32 5.29 5.47
N VAL A 38 11.27 5.25 6.81
CA VAL A 38 10.42 4.32 7.58
C VAL A 38 8.93 4.67 7.42
N ASP A 39 8.58 5.96 7.51
CA ASP A 39 7.19 6.42 7.36
C ASP A 39 6.72 6.21 5.92
N MET A 40 7.60 6.54 4.95
CA MET A 40 7.34 6.31 3.52
C MET A 40 7.05 4.83 3.28
N GLN A 41 7.91 3.94 3.78
CA GLN A 41 7.73 2.50 3.68
C GLN A 41 6.43 2.03 4.34
N THR A 42 6.09 2.57 5.51
CA THR A 42 4.88 2.19 6.26
C THR A 42 3.63 2.49 5.46
N GLY A 43 3.45 3.72 5.00
CA GLY A 43 2.24 4.04 4.25
C GLY A 43 2.25 3.48 2.82
N GLU A 44 3.42 3.25 2.20
CA GLU A 44 3.47 2.48 0.95
C GLU A 44 2.95 1.05 1.16
N THR A 45 3.29 0.44 2.30
CA THR A 45 2.82 -0.90 2.66
C THR A 45 1.31 -0.91 2.93
N TRP A 46 0.77 0.09 3.64
CA TRP A 46 -0.69 0.23 3.84
C TRP A 46 -1.43 0.50 2.52
N PHE A 47 -0.85 1.30 1.63
CA PHE A 47 -1.40 1.57 0.31
C PHE A 47 -1.51 0.27 -0.50
N VAL A 48 -0.43 -0.52 -0.53
CA VAL A 48 -0.40 -1.80 -1.23
C VAL A 48 -1.35 -2.82 -0.60
N TRP A 49 -1.53 -2.80 0.72
CA TRP A 49 -2.55 -3.61 1.40
C TRP A 49 -3.96 -3.30 0.88
N GLY A 50 -4.31 -2.03 0.75
CA GLY A 50 -5.57 -1.60 0.14
C GLY A 50 -5.67 -1.96 -1.35
N PHE A 51 -4.56 -1.88 -2.08
CA PHE A 51 -4.52 -2.30 -3.48
C PHE A 51 -4.86 -3.79 -3.63
N PHE A 52 -4.28 -4.65 -2.79
CA PHE A 52 -4.58 -6.07 -2.78
C PHE A 52 -5.98 -6.38 -2.24
N SER A 53 -6.52 -5.57 -1.32
CA SER A 53 -7.89 -5.76 -0.85
C SER A 53 -8.93 -5.53 -1.94
N ALA A 54 -8.66 -4.63 -2.89
CA ALA A 54 -9.50 -4.43 -4.07
C ALA A 54 -9.44 -5.58 -5.08
N MET A 55 -8.37 -6.37 -5.03
CA MET A 55 -8.11 -7.48 -5.95
C MET A 55 -8.65 -8.81 -5.42
N THR A 56 -8.63 -9.02 -4.11
CA THR A 56 -9.01 -10.30 -3.49
C THR A 56 -9.62 -10.11 -2.10
N ASP A 57 -10.73 -10.82 -1.87
CA ASP A 57 -11.36 -10.96 -0.56
C ASP A 57 -10.71 -12.07 0.31
N ASP A 58 -9.92 -12.96 -0.31
CA ASP A 58 -9.13 -13.97 0.42
C ASP A 58 -7.99 -13.29 1.19
N ILE A 59 -8.13 -13.27 2.52
CA ILE A 59 -7.16 -12.68 3.44
C ILE A 59 -5.81 -13.38 3.42
N GLU A 60 -5.77 -14.70 3.25
CA GLU A 60 -4.53 -15.46 3.22
C GLU A 60 -3.77 -15.19 1.93
N ARG A 61 -4.49 -15.07 0.80
CA ARG A 61 -3.90 -14.60 -0.44
C ARG A 61 -3.37 -13.17 -0.32
N ARG A 62 -4.13 -12.26 0.31
CA ARG A 62 -3.71 -10.88 0.54
C ARG A 62 -2.43 -10.79 1.36
N LYS A 63 -2.33 -11.57 2.45
CA LYS A 63 -1.10 -11.70 3.26
C LYS A 63 0.08 -12.22 2.44
N ARG A 64 -0.10 -13.26 1.62
CA ARG A 64 0.96 -13.79 0.74
C ARG A 64 1.45 -12.73 -0.25
N LEU A 65 0.54 -12.00 -0.89
CA LEU A 65 0.89 -10.92 -1.81
C LEU A 65 1.69 -9.80 -1.12
N LEU A 66 1.25 -9.40 0.07
CA LEU A 66 1.95 -8.38 0.86
C LEU A 66 3.35 -8.86 1.30
N MET A 67 3.45 -10.12 1.72
CA MET A 67 4.73 -10.74 2.06
C MET A 67 5.67 -10.77 0.85
N THR A 68 5.18 -11.15 -0.34
CA THR A 68 5.96 -11.11 -1.59
C THR A 68 6.42 -9.70 -1.90
N TYR A 69 5.55 -8.70 -1.73
CA TYR A 69 5.87 -7.30 -1.94
C TYR A 69 7.03 -6.83 -1.04
N LEU A 70 6.89 -7.04 0.27
CA LEU A 70 7.92 -6.68 1.25
C LEU A 70 9.24 -7.40 0.99
N ASN A 71 9.19 -8.68 0.59
CA ASN A 71 10.39 -9.46 0.30
C ASN A 71 11.18 -8.93 -0.88
N ARG A 72 10.49 -8.53 -1.95
CA ARG A 72 11.13 -8.06 -3.18
C ARG A 72 11.57 -6.60 -3.09
N LYS A 73 10.73 -5.74 -2.51
CA LYS A 73 10.97 -4.29 -2.50
C LYS A 73 11.83 -3.81 -1.35
N TYR A 74 11.79 -4.52 -0.22
CA TYR A 74 12.56 -4.19 0.97
C TYR A 74 13.32 -5.42 1.48
N PRO A 75 14.34 -5.90 0.72
CA PRO A 75 15.05 -7.13 1.04
C PRO A 75 15.69 -7.08 2.45
N ASP A 76 16.25 -5.92 2.82
CA ASP A 76 16.94 -5.69 4.10
C ASP A 76 16.00 -5.22 5.23
N GLY A 77 14.68 -5.21 4.99
CA GLY A 77 13.70 -4.88 6.02
C GLY A 77 13.77 -5.90 7.17
N GLY A 78 13.42 -5.45 8.38
CA GLY A 78 13.30 -6.30 9.57
C GLY A 78 12.26 -7.42 9.42
N ASN A 79 11.73 -7.95 10.52
CA ASN A 79 10.82 -9.10 10.45
C ASN A 79 9.56 -8.82 9.61
N LYS A 80 9.52 -9.32 8.37
CA LYS A 80 8.44 -9.07 7.40
C LYS A 80 7.14 -9.78 7.79
N GLN A 81 7.23 -10.93 8.46
CA GLN A 81 6.05 -11.63 8.99
C GLN A 81 5.38 -10.79 10.06
N GLN A 82 6.17 -10.29 11.01
CA GLN A 82 5.67 -9.40 12.05
C GLN A 82 4.97 -8.17 11.44
N ARG A 83 5.54 -7.54 10.41
CA ARG A 83 4.91 -6.40 9.72
C ARG A 83 3.57 -6.75 9.05
N VAL A 84 3.46 -7.92 8.43
CA VAL A 84 2.19 -8.39 7.86
C VAL A 84 1.15 -8.59 8.96
N ASP A 85 1.54 -9.19 10.08
CA ASP A 85 0.65 -9.45 11.22
C ASP A 85 0.20 -8.14 11.88
N GLU A 86 1.10 -7.16 12.03
CA GLU A 86 0.78 -5.81 12.50
C GLU A 86 -0.23 -5.12 11.60
N ILE A 87 -0.08 -5.19 10.28
CA ILE A 87 -1.03 -4.61 9.33
C ILE A 87 -2.41 -5.26 9.42
N VAL A 88 -2.46 -6.58 9.56
CA VAL A 88 -3.72 -7.32 9.72
C VAL A 88 -4.41 -6.89 11.02
N LYS A 89 -3.63 -6.70 12.09
CA LYS A 89 -4.15 -6.18 13.36
C LYS A 89 -4.64 -4.74 13.22
N THR A 90 -3.87 -3.84 12.62
CA THR A 90 -4.28 -2.45 12.39
C THR A 90 -5.53 -2.36 11.52
N ALA A 91 -5.73 -3.27 10.56
CA ALA A 91 -6.95 -3.36 9.76
C ALA A 91 -8.21 -3.75 10.56
N GLN A 92 -8.05 -4.27 11.78
CA GLN A 92 -9.14 -4.58 12.71
C GLN A 92 -9.35 -3.47 13.75
N GLU A 93 -8.40 -2.53 13.85
CA GLU A 93 -8.46 -1.40 14.76
C GLU A 93 -9.06 -0.18 14.05
N GLU A 94 -9.73 0.72 14.79
CA GLU A 94 -10.25 1.98 14.23
C GLU A 94 -9.11 2.99 14.01
N ASN A 95 -8.28 2.74 12.99
CA ASN A 95 -7.19 3.62 12.60
C ASN A 95 -7.56 4.42 11.35
N ARG A 96 -8.06 5.65 11.55
CA ARG A 96 -8.52 6.55 10.46
C ARG A 96 -7.45 6.83 9.41
N LEU A 97 -6.19 6.88 9.82
CA LEU A 97 -5.07 7.13 8.93
C LEU A 97 -4.81 5.92 8.03
N PHE A 98 -4.75 4.74 8.63
CA PHE A 98 -4.66 3.48 7.93
C PHE A 98 -5.81 3.34 6.91
N ASP A 99 -7.05 3.57 7.35
CA ASP A 99 -8.24 3.48 6.50
C ASP A 99 -8.16 4.41 5.29
N ALA A 100 -7.69 5.64 5.47
CA ALA A 100 -7.55 6.61 4.39
C ALA A 100 -6.50 6.16 3.34
N ILE A 101 -5.37 5.61 3.79
CA ILE A 101 -4.31 5.12 2.90
C ILE A 101 -4.75 3.84 2.18
N VAL A 102 -5.42 2.92 2.89
CA VAL A 102 -5.99 1.69 2.33
C VAL A 102 -7.06 2.02 1.29
N ALA A 103 -7.94 2.98 1.56
CA ALA A 103 -8.95 3.43 0.61
C ALA A 103 -8.31 3.97 -0.68
N ALA A 104 -7.22 4.74 -0.56
CA ALA A 104 -6.50 5.25 -1.72
C ALA A 104 -5.85 4.13 -2.55
N GLY A 105 -5.25 3.13 -1.89
CA GLY A 105 -4.73 1.93 -2.56
C GLY A 105 -5.80 1.14 -3.29
N HIS A 106 -6.93 0.95 -2.62
CA HIS A 106 -8.08 0.25 -3.17
C HIS A 106 -8.66 0.97 -4.41
N GLN A 107 -8.75 2.30 -4.36
CA GLN A 107 -9.17 3.11 -5.49
C GLN A 107 -8.16 3.09 -6.64
N ALA A 108 -6.86 3.13 -6.34
CA ALA A 108 -5.81 3.06 -7.36
C ALA A 108 -5.89 1.78 -8.21
N TYR A 109 -6.26 0.64 -7.61
CA TYR A 109 -6.52 -0.58 -8.38
C TYR A 109 -7.74 -0.45 -9.31
N ARG A 110 -8.83 0.16 -8.83
CA ARG A 110 -10.08 0.31 -9.60
C ARG A 110 -9.97 1.32 -10.74
N GLU A 111 -9.17 2.36 -10.57
CA GLU A 111 -9.07 3.49 -11.51
C GLU A 111 -7.80 3.48 -12.37
N GLY A 112 -6.96 2.45 -12.24
CA GLY A 112 -5.71 2.37 -13.01
C GLY A 112 -4.61 3.33 -12.54
N GLY A 113 -4.70 3.86 -11.32
CA GLY A 113 -3.60 4.57 -10.65
C GLY A 113 -3.45 6.07 -10.96
N ASP A 114 -4.34 6.68 -11.74
CA ASP A 114 -4.18 8.09 -12.16
C ASP A 114 -5.00 9.13 -11.36
N GLY A 115 -6.01 8.72 -10.59
CA GLY A 115 -7.01 9.63 -10.03
C GLY A 115 -6.58 10.52 -8.86
N HIS A 116 -5.99 9.99 -7.78
CA HIS A 116 -6.07 10.66 -6.46
C HIS A 116 -4.79 10.71 -5.64
N LEU A 117 -3.88 11.58 -6.08
CA LEU A 117 -2.59 11.77 -5.43
C LEU A 117 -2.48 12.93 -4.46
N ALA A 118 -3.38 13.90 -4.52
CA ALA A 118 -3.37 15.00 -3.56
C ALA A 118 -3.64 14.51 -2.12
N SER A 119 -4.29 13.36 -1.95
CA SER A 119 -4.67 12.84 -0.63
C SER A 119 -3.55 12.07 0.07
N ILE A 120 -2.80 11.18 -0.60
CA ILE A 120 -1.80 10.32 0.09
C ILE A 120 -0.66 11.15 0.69
N ALA A 121 -0.12 12.12 -0.05
CA ALA A 121 0.93 13.02 0.44
C ALA A 121 0.47 13.89 1.62
N THR A 122 -0.76 14.41 1.54
CA THR A 122 -1.38 15.21 2.60
C THR A 122 -1.70 14.37 3.82
N ILE A 123 -2.09 13.11 3.61
CA ILE A 123 -2.31 12.13 4.67
C ILE A 123 -0.98 11.82 5.38
N PHE A 124 0.11 11.56 4.65
CA PHE A 124 1.46 11.39 5.23
C PHE A 124 1.95 12.62 6.01
N LEU A 125 1.75 13.84 5.48
CA LEU A 125 2.14 15.08 6.17
C LEU A 125 1.32 15.36 7.45
N ASN A 126 0.06 14.92 7.50
CA ASN A 126 -0.76 15.01 8.71
C ASN A 126 -0.35 14.01 9.81
N VAL A 127 0.35 12.93 9.47
CA VAL A 127 0.96 12.00 10.45
C VAL A 127 2.08 12.68 11.22
N ILE A 128 2.95 13.39 10.50
CA ILE A 128 4.12 14.09 11.07
C ILE A 128 3.69 15.26 11.97
N ARG A 129 2.51 15.86 11.71
CA ARG A 129 2.00 17.00 12.50
C ARG A 129 1.20 16.61 13.75
N ASN A 130 0.77 15.35 13.89
CA ASN A 130 -0.06 14.89 15.01
C ASN A 130 0.63 13.82 15.89
N HIS A 131 1.93 13.59 15.66
CA HIS A 131 2.84 12.88 16.56
C HIS A 131 3.85 13.88 17.16
#